data_AF-A0A8B7E294-F1
#
_entry.id   AF-A0A8B7E294-F1
#
_cell.length_a   1.000
_cell.length_b   1.000
_cell.length_c   1.000
_cell.angle_alpha   90.00
_cell.angle_beta   90.00
_cell.angle_gamma   90.00
#
_symmetry.space_group_name_H-M   'P 1'
#
loop_
_entity.id
_entity.type
_entity.pdbx_description
1 polymer ?
#
loop_
_entity_poly.entity_id
_entity_poly.type
_entity_poly.pdbx_seq_one_letter_code
_entity_poly.pdbx_strand_id
1 'polypeptide(L)'
;MINDGFETLQSIENTTRVVIELKGTMKANGNFKVTKTVYEQSTTVIEYNITNCMVCMFTCHSPCDIDGDNKESCASMKDGKCVQCPGKCPWNSHSNGDRIYTYTKVELEETIEDMMEKFNIAMNDKGAKVKILQKLLNDYNNHKNKVFVDIHAACQAAVRLEEIALGKSILSNVDYIDRLIESERCSNRPNKANRIKQFQHFRERAVLLRDAQSNPNSLTGNISKYEETVMTEIKKMEEKLDGDLGQNVVPPPVITDNKKDNRTKIQKAFDYLQTKL
;
A
#
# COMPACT_ATOMS: atom_id res chain seq x y z
N MET A 1 -6.23 -3.96 7.17
CA MET A 1 -5.61 -2.61 7.29
C MET A 1 -4.42 -2.44 6.35
N ILE A 2 -3.27 -3.12 6.54
CA ILE A 2 -2.09 -2.95 5.64
C ILE A 2 -2.35 -3.48 4.22
N ASN A 3 -2.86 -4.71 4.10
CA ASN A 3 -3.14 -5.32 2.79
C ASN A 3 -4.21 -4.55 2.01
N ASP A 4 -5.32 -4.18 2.66
CA ASP A 4 -6.37 -3.35 2.04
C ASP A 4 -5.81 -2.00 1.59
N GLY A 5 -4.84 -1.48 2.33
CA GLY A 5 -4.15 -0.26 1.97
C GLY A 5 -3.30 -0.41 0.71
N PHE A 6 -2.60 -1.53 0.55
CA PHE A 6 -1.86 -1.84 -0.67
C PHE A 6 -2.75 -2.08 -1.88
N GLU A 7 -3.92 -2.71 -1.71
CA GLU A 7 -4.91 -2.85 -2.78
C GLU A 7 -5.46 -1.48 -3.21
N THR A 8 -5.66 -0.57 -2.25
CA THR A 8 -6.09 0.81 -2.54
C THR A 8 -5.02 1.59 -3.30
N LEU A 9 -3.74 1.50 -2.88
CA LEU A 9 -2.63 2.13 -3.61
C LEU A 9 -2.54 1.60 -5.04
N GLN A 10 -2.60 0.28 -5.21
CA GLN A 10 -2.57 -0.35 -6.54
C GLN A 10 -3.75 0.08 -7.42
N SER A 11 -4.94 0.21 -6.83
CA SER A 11 -6.11 0.73 -7.52
C SER A 11 -5.90 2.15 -8.01
N ILE A 12 -5.34 3.04 -7.18
CA ILE A 12 -5.07 4.42 -7.58
C ILE A 12 -4.03 4.44 -8.70
N GLU A 13 -2.95 3.64 -8.63
CA GLU A 13 -1.97 3.52 -9.72
C GLU A 13 -2.61 3.11 -11.05
N ASN A 14 -3.48 2.10 -11.02
CA ASN A 14 -4.18 1.60 -12.21
C ASN A 14 -5.13 2.66 -12.80
N THR A 15 -5.93 3.30 -11.94
CA THR A 15 -6.85 4.37 -12.35
C THR A 15 -6.08 5.54 -12.97
N THR A 16 -5.00 5.97 -12.34
CA THR A 16 -4.15 7.04 -12.86
C THR A 16 -3.56 6.70 -14.23
N ARG A 17 -3.08 5.48 -14.43
CA ARG A 17 -2.58 5.02 -15.74
C ARG A 17 -3.66 5.14 -16.82
N VAL A 18 -4.87 4.65 -16.53
CA VAL A 18 -6.00 4.74 -17.45
C VAL A 18 -6.32 6.20 -17.77
N VAL A 19 -6.43 7.07 -16.76
CA VAL A 19 -6.67 8.51 -16.96
C VAL A 19 -5.59 9.13 -17.85
N ILE A 20 -4.30 8.86 -17.61
CA ILE A 20 -3.20 9.36 -18.45
C ILE A 20 -3.39 8.96 -19.92
N GLU A 21 -3.76 7.71 -20.19
CA GLU A 21 -3.92 7.14 -21.54
C GLU A 21 -5.17 7.66 -22.29
N LEU A 22 -6.19 8.19 -21.60
CA LEU A 22 -7.40 8.71 -22.23
C LEU A 22 -7.10 9.84 -23.23
N LYS A 23 -7.69 9.74 -24.43
CA LYS A 23 -7.55 10.76 -25.49
C LYS A 23 -8.77 11.68 -25.51
N GLY A 24 -8.56 12.93 -25.92
CA GLY A 24 -9.61 13.94 -25.97
C GLY A 24 -9.93 14.53 -24.59
N THR A 25 -11.10 15.17 -24.48
CA THR A 25 -11.52 15.85 -23.24
C THR A 25 -12.10 14.86 -22.24
N MET A 26 -12.06 15.19 -20.95
CA MET A 26 -12.71 14.37 -19.91
C MET A 26 -14.22 14.27 -20.15
N LYS A 27 -14.85 15.33 -20.64
CA LYS A 27 -16.25 15.32 -21.07
C LYS A 27 -16.57 14.23 -22.09
N ALA A 28 -15.76 14.10 -23.15
CA ALA A 28 -15.97 13.09 -24.18
C ALA A 28 -15.81 11.66 -23.65
N ASN A 29 -15.06 11.51 -22.55
CA ASN A 29 -14.83 10.23 -21.89
C ASN A 29 -15.68 10.05 -20.63
N GLY A 30 -16.71 10.87 -20.38
CA GLY A 30 -17.48 10.84 -19.12
C GLY A 30 -18.00 9.45 -18.75
N ASN A 31 -18.58 8.75 -19.73
CA ASN A 31 -19.13 7.40 -19.58
C ASN A 31 -18.07 6.28 -19.63
N PHE A 32 -16.79 6.62 -19.81
CA PHE A 32 -15.72 5.62 -19.82
C PHE A 32 -15.58 5.02 -18.42
N LYS A 33 -15.62 3.70 -18.34
CA LYS A 33 -15.54 2.95 -17.08
C LYS A 33 -14.11 2.53 -16.79
N VAL A 34 -13.63 2.85 -15.59
CA VAL A 34 -12.39 2.34 -15.05
C VAL A 34 -12.70 1.13 -14.16
N THR A 35 -12.18 -0.04 -14.52
CA THR A 35 -12.36 -1.26 -13.73
C THR A 35 -11.30 -1.34 -12.64
N LYS A 36 -11.74 -1.45 -11.39
CA LYS A 36 -10.94 -1.73 -10.21
C LYS A 36 -11.15 -3.17 -9.79
N THR A 37 -10.09 -3.97 -9.78
CA THR A 37 -10.11 -5.30 -9.16
C THR A 37 -9.79 -5.18 -7.68
N VAL A 38 -10.64 -5.74 -6.82
CA VAL A 38 -10.44 -5.88 -5.37
C VAL A 38 -10.50 -7.37 -5.02
N TYR A 39 -9.74 -7.78 -4.01
CA TYR A 39 -9.82 -9.12 -3.47
C TYR A 39 -10.39 -9.05 -2.06
N GLU A 40 -11.68 -9.37 -1.93
CA GLU A 40 -12.35 -9.37 -0.64
C GLU A 40 -11.96 -10.61 0.14
N GLN A 41 -11.47 -10.40 1.36
CA GLN A 41 -11.24 -11.47 2.31
C GLN A 41 -12.53 -11.73 3.08
N SER A 42 -13.03 -12.95 3.00
CA SER A 42 -14.10 -13.45 3.87
C SER A 42 -13.55 -14.50 4.83
N THR A 43 -14.16 -14.59 6.00
CA THR A 43 -13.86 -15.62 6.99
C THR A 43 -15.12 -16.39 7.33
N THR A 44 -15.06 -17.71 7.23
CA THR A 44 -16.10 -18.59 7.76
C THR A 44 -15.65 -19.06 9.13
N VAL A 45 -16.47 -18.79 10.16
CA VAL A 45 -16.25 -19.32 11.51
C VAL A 45 -16.69 -20.78 11.54
N ILE A 46 -15.90 -21.62 12.20
CA ILE A 46 -16.15 -23.06 12.30
C ILE A 46 -16.05 -23.52 13.75
N GLU A 47 -16.68 -24.65 14.07
CA GLU A 47 -16.73 -25.24 15.42
C GLU A 47 -15.90 -26.54 15.53
N TYR A 48 -15.00 -26.77 14.56
CA TYR A 48 -14.08 -27.91 14.55
C TYR A 48 -12.65 -27.44 14.35
N ASN A 49 -11.68 -28.29 14.69
CA ASN A 49 -10.27 -27.96 14.56
C ASN A 49 -9.84 -27.86 13.08
N ILE A 50 -9.01 -26.88 12.77
CA ILE A 50 -8.35 -26.73 11.46
C ILE A 50 -6.87 -26.50 11.66
N THR A 51 -6.05 -26.80 10.66
CA THR A 51 -4.64 -26.46 10.69
C THR A 51 -4.37 -25.27 9.81
N ASN A 52 -4.17 -24.09 10.41
CA ASN A 52 -3.81 -22.87 9.70
C ASN A 52 -2.30 -22.64 9.75
N CYS A 53 -1.71 -22.23 8.64
CA CYS A 53 -0.34 -21.75 8.61
C CYS A 53 -0.32 -20.26 8.99
N MET A 54 0.33 -19.94 10.11
CA MET A 54 0.40 -18.56 10.61
C MET A 54 1.36 -17.68 9.80
N VAL A 55 2.25 -18.31 9.02
CA VAL A 55 3.17 -17.60 8.12
C VAL A 55 2.50 -17.31 6.77
N CYS A 56 1.84 -18.30 6.18
CA CYS A 56 1.23 -18.17 4.86
C CYS A 56 -0.17 -17.53 4.89
N MET A 57 -0.81 -17.48 6.07
CA MET A 57 -2.24 -17.16 6.24
C MET A 57 -3.13 -18.05 5.36
N PHE A 58 -2.88 -19.36 5.42
CA PHE A 58 -3.50 -20.38 4.57
C PHE A 58 -4.02 -21.54 5.41
N THR A 59 -5.23 -22.02 5.12
CA THR A 59 -5.80 -23.20 5.77
C THR A 59 -5.28 -24.46 5.10
N CYS A 60 -4.41 -25.20 5.80
CA CYS A 60 -3.73 -26.39 5.30
C CYS A 60 -4.59 -27.64 5.39
N HIS A 61 -5.35 -27.79 6.48
CA HIS A 61 -6.17 -28.97 6.75
C HIS A 61 -7.51 -28.55 7.38
N SER A 62 -8.62 -29.04 6.82
CA SER A 62 -9.97 -28.78 7.33
C SER A 62 -10.93 -29.91 6.92
N PRO A 63 -11.58 -30.62 7.87
CA PRO A 63 -11.35 -30.60 9.33
C PRO A 63 -10.00 -31.26 9.70
N CYS A 64 -9.51 -31.03 10.92
CA CYS A 64 -8.31 -31.67 11.46
C CYS A 64 -8.65 -32.35 12.78
N ASP A 65 -8.29 -33.63 12.96
CA ASP A 65 -8.64 -34.37 14.18
C ASP A 65 -7.72 -34.07 15.38
N ILE A 66 -6.72 -33.20 15.20
CA ILE A 66 -5.74 -32.88 16.24
C ILE A 66 -6.19 -31.66 17.05
N ASP A 67 -6.47 -31.89 18.33
CA ASP A 67 -6.63 -30.86 19.34
C ASP A 67 -5.29 -30.16 19.63
N GLY A 68 -5.32 -28.83 19.78
CA GLY A 68 -4.16 -28.01 20.10
C GLY A 68 -3.16 -27.78 18.96
N ASP A 69 -2.02 -27.16 19.28
CA ASP A 69 -1.08 -26.62 18.29
C ASP A 69 0.11 -27.53 17.97
N ASN A 70 0.18 -28.72 18.54
CA ASN A 70 1.17 -29.72 18.11
C ASN A 70 0.74 -30.33 16.77
N LYS A 71 1.11 -29.65 15.67
CA LYS A 71 0.69 -30.03 14.32
C LYS A 71 1.62 -31.01 13.62
N GLU A 72 2.63 -31.56 14.29
CA GLU A 72 3.61 -32.49 13.67
C GLU A 72 2.94 -33.70 13.01
N SER A 73 1.90 -34.26 13.65
CA SER A 73 1.16 -35.43 13.16
C SER A 73 -0.04 -35.09 12.27
N CYS A 74 -0.24 -33.82 11.90
CA CYS A 74 -1.36 -33.43 11.04
C CYS A 74 -1.22 -34.08 9.67
N ALA A 75 -2.33 -34.51 9.05
CA ALA A 75 -2.34 -35.15 7.73
C ALA A 75 -1.74 -34.27 6.61
N SER A 76 -1.65 -32.96 6.84
CA SER A 76 -0.99 -32.02 5.94
C SER A 76 0.52 -31.92 6.13
N MET A 77 1.11 -32.63 7.12
CA MET A 77 2.53 -32.64 7.38
C MET A 77 3.20 -33.89 6.83
N LYS A 78 4.42 -33.71 6.31
CA LYS A 78 5.33 -34.77 5.91
C LYS A 78 6.75 -34.33 6.21
N ASP A 79 7.54 -35.19 6.84
CA ASP A 79 8.94 -34.93 7.21
C ASP A 79 9.11 -33.59 7.97
N GLY A 80 8.19 -33.30 8.90
CA GLY A 80 8.17 -32.10 9.73
C GLY A 80 7.76 -30.81 9.00
N LYS A 81 7.34 -30.88 7.73
CA LYS A 81 6.90 -29.73 6.93
C LYS A 81 5.50 -29.91 6.38
N CYS A 82 4.80 -28.81 6.20
CA CYS A 82 3.50 -28.82 5.54
C CYS A 82 3.65 -29.04 4.03
N VAL A 83 2.85 -29.93 3.47
CA VAL A 83 2.79 -30.18 2.01
C VAL A 83 1.66 -29.42 1.33
N GLN A 84 0.76 -28.79 2.10
CA GLN A 84 -0.40 -28.07 1.59
C GLN A 84 -0.15 -26.56 1.46
N CYS A 85 0.54 -25.93 2.42
CA CYS A 85 0.76 -24.49 2.36
C CYS A 85 1.79 -24.11 1.30
N PRO A 86 1.64 -22.94 0.65
CA PRO A 86 2.51 -22.56 -0.47
C PRO A 86 3.98 -22.37 -0.07
N GLY A 87 4.23 -21.94 1.18
CA GLY A 87 5.56 -21.79 1.75
C GLY A 87 6.22 -23.06 2.26
N LYS A 88 5.53 -24.21 2.24
CA LYS A 88 6.01 -25.49 2.82
C LYS A 88 6.58 -25.33 4.23
N CYS A 89 5.90 -24.54 5.05
CA CYS A 89 6.35 -24.12 6.37
C CYS A 89 6.48 -25.32 7.33
N PRO A 90 7.37 -25.26 8.34
CA PRO A 90 7.49 -26.31 9.35
C PRO A 90 6.21 -26.45 10.17
N TRP A 91 6.00 -27.64 10.75
CA TRP A 91 4.77 -27.96 11.47
C TRP A 91 4.48 -26.99 12.63
N ASN A 92 5.51 -26.50 13.32
CA ASN A 92 5.40 -25.56 14.45
C ASN A 92 5.00 -24.13 14.06
N SER A 93 4.92 -23.83 12.76
CA SER A 93 4.35 -22.58 12.23
C SER A 93 2.85 -22.67 11.98
N HIS A 94 2.22 -23.75 12.44
CA HIS A 94 0.80 -24.01 12.27
C HIS A 94 0.13 -24.14 13.63
N SER A 95 -1.08 -23.63 13.70
CA SER A 95 -1.91 -23.67 14.91
C SER A 95 -3.34 -24.03 14.54
N ASN A 96 -4.11 -24.40 15.55
CA ASN A 96 -5.56 -24.34 15.42
C ASN A 96 -6.02 -22.89 15.20
N GLY A 97 -7.14 -22.76 14.51
CA GLY A 97 -7.88 -21.52 14.34
C GLY A 97 -9.37 -21.82 14.29
N ASP A 98 -10.18 -20.79 14.39
CA ASP A 98 -11.64 -20.86 14.31
C ASP A 98 -12.17 -20.36 12.95
N ARG A 99 -11.27 -20.00 12.03
CA ARG A 99 -11.60 -19.30 10.78
C ARG A 99 -10.87 -19.86 9.57
N ILE A 100 -11.62 -20.07 8.50
CA ILE A 100 -11.10 -20.35 7.15
C ILE A 100 -11.08 -19.03 6.36
N TYR A 101 -9.96 -18.71 5.72
CA TYR A 101 -9.81 -17.51 4.91
C TYR A 101 -10.10 -17.79 3.44
N THR A 102 -11.04 -17.05 2.84
CA THR A 102 -11.33 -17.12 1.41
C THR A 102 -11.12 -15.75 0.79
N TYR A 103 -10.45 -15.71 -0.36
CA TYR A 103 -10.25 -14.49 -1.15
C TYR A 103 -11.10 -14.55 -2.41
N THR A 104 -12.04 -13.63 -2.54
CA THR A 104 -12.93 -13.54 -3.71
C THR A 104 -12.53 -12.34 -4.55
N LYS A 105 -12.33 -12.55 -5.85
CA LYS A 105 -12.09 -11.47 -6.81
C LYS A 105 -13.40 -10.73 -7.07
N VAL A 106 -13.41 -9.43 -6.83
CA VAL A 106 -14.52 -8.53 -7.11
C VAL A 106 -14.05 -7.47 -8.09
N GLU A 107 -14.83 -7.20 -9.13
CA GLU A 107 -14.58 -6.13 -10.08
C GLU A 107 -15.58 -5.01 -9.82
N LEU A 108 -15.06 -3.81 -9.56
CA LEU A 108 -15.81 -2.59 -9.36
C LEU A 108 -15.59 -1.69 -10.57
N GLU A 109 -16.62 -1.01 -11.03
CA GLU A 109 -16.53 -0.03 -12.11
C GLU A 109 -16.83 1.37 -11.56
N GLU A 110 -16.01 2.35 -11.93
CA GLU A 110 -16.23 3.78 -11.66
C GLU A 110 -16.09 4.53 -12.98
N THR A 111 -17.06 5.39 -13.32
CA THR A 111 -16.96 6.20 -14.54
C THR A 111 -16.06 7.42 -14.32
N ILE A 112 -15.58 8.02 -15.41
CA ILE A 112 -14.88 9.30 -15.33
C ILE A 112 -15.78 10.40 -14.75
N GLU A 113 -17.06 10.39 -15.09
CA GLU A 113 -18.05 11.32 -14.53
C GLU A 113 -18.18 11.16 -13.00
N ASP A 114 -18.32 9.93 -12.50
CA ASP A 114 -18.38 9.65 -11.05
C ASP A 114 -17.13 10.18 -10.33
N MET A 115 -15.95 9.96 -10.92
CA MET A 115 -14.68 10.41 -10.36
C MET A 115 -14.56 11.94 -10.35
N MET A 116 -15.06 12.60 -11.39
CA MET A 116 -15.09 14.05 -11.47
C MET A 116 -16.05 14.66 -10.45
N GLU A 117 -17.23 14.08 -10.27
CA GLU A 117 -18.18 14.47 -9.23
C GLU A 117 -17.54 14.30 -7.83
N LYS A 118 -16.96 13.14 -7.55
CA LYS A 118 -16.25 12.84 -6.30
C LYS A 118 -15.18 13.87 -5.95
N PHE A 119 -14.45 14.37 -6.94
CA PHE A 119 -13.41 15.38 -6.76
C PHE A 119 -13.90 16.83 -6.94
N ASN A 120 -15.19 17.02 -7.19
CA ASN A 120 -15.82 18.31 -7.47
C ASN A 120 -15.13 19.07 -8.62
N ILE A 121 -14.90 18.38 -9.73
CA ILE A 121 -14.26 18.90 -10.95
C ILE A 121 -15.33 19.02 -12.05
N ALA A 122 -15.45 20.19 -12.66
CA ALA A 122 -16.41 20.42 -13.73
C ALA A 122 -16.02 19.68 -15.02
N MET A 123 -16.94 18.92 -15.61
CA MET A 123 -16.73 18.14 -16.86
C MET A 123 -16.22 18.98 -18.04
N ASN A 124 -16.64 20.24 -18.13
CA ASN A 124 -16.26 21.16 -19.21
C ASN A 124 -14.92 21.87 -18.98
N ASP A 125 -14.25 21.63 -17.85
CA ASP A 125 -12.97 22.27 -17.54
C ASP A 125 -11.86 21.75 -18.45
N LYS A 126 -11.17 22.67 -19.16
CA LYS A 126 -10.03 22.35 -20.03
C LYS A 126 -8.89 21.69 -19.25
N GLY A 127 -8.72 22.04 -17.97
CA GLY A 127 -7.74 21.46 -17.06
C GLY A 127 -8.26 20.27 -16.24
N ALA A 128 -9.46 19.74 -16.53
CA ALA A 128 -10.08 18.66 -15.75
C ALA A 128 -9.15 17.46 -15.56
N LYS A 129 -8.47 17.05 -16.64
CA LYS A 129 -7.56 15.90 -16.62
C LYS A 129 -6.39 16.10 -15.66
N VAL A 130 -5.76 17.26 -15.69
CA VAL A 130 -4.67 17.62 -14.76
C VAL A 130 -5.16 17.63 -13.32
N LYS A 131 -6.32 18.25 -13.07
CA LYS A 131 -6.92 18.30 -11.72
C LYS A 131 -7.23 16.93 -11.15
N ILE A 132 -7.77 16.01 -11.95
CA ILE A 132 -8.01 14.61 -11.54
C ILE A 132 -6.69 13.94 -11.17
N LEU A 133 -5.65 14.06 -12.01
CA LEU A 133 -4.34 13.46 -11.73
C LEU A 133 -3.71 14.01 -10.45
N GLN A 134 -3.82 15.32 -10.20
CA GLN A 134 -3.36 15.93 -8.94
C GLN A 134 -4.13 15.39 -7.72
N LYS A 135 -5.46 15.20 -7.84
CA LYS A 135 -6.28 14.63 -6.77
C LYS A 135 -5.94 13.17 -6.49
N LEU A 136 -5.78 12.35 -7.53
CA LEU A 136 -5.35 10.96 -7.41
C LEU A 136 -3.94 10.84 -6.80
N LEU A 137 -3.01 11.73 -7.15
CA LEU A 137 -1.68 11.78 -6.55
C LEU A 137 -1.74 12.15 -5.05
N ASN A 138 -2.58 13.12 -4.69
CA ASN A 138 -2.80 13.49 -3.29
C ASN A 138 -3.42 12.35 -2.48
N ASP A 139 -4.46 11.70 -3.01
CA ASP A 139 -5.09 10.54 -2.37
C ASP A 139 -4.09 9.40 -2.19
N TYR A 140 -3.28 9.12 -3.21
CA TYR A 140 -2.20 8.13 -3.13
C TYR A 140 -1.23 8.45 -1.99
N ASN A 141 -0.76 9.70 -1.90
CA ASN A 141 0.20 10.10 -0.87
C ASN A 141 -0.37 10.02 0.54
N ASN A 142 -1.62 10.44 0.73
CA ASN A 142 -2.32 10.32 2.01
C ASN A 142 -2.47 8.86 2.41
N HIS A 143 -2.85 8.00 1.46
CA HIS A 143 -3.01 6.58 1.70
C HIS A 143 -1.67 5.90 1.99
N LYS A 144 -0.62 6.25 1.25
CA LYS A 144 0.76 5.75 1.46
C LYS A 144 1.24 6.07 2.87
N ASN A 145 1.02 7.30 3.34
CA ASN A 145 1.38 7.70 4.70
C ASN A 145 0.59 6.91 5.75
N LYS A 146 -0.72 6.71 5.54
CA LYS A 146 -1.53 5.90 6.45
C LYS A 146 -1.01 4.47 6.56
N VAL A 147 -0.71 3.83 5.43
CA VAL A 147 -0.16 2.47 5.44
C VAL A 147 1.19 2.41 6.15
N PHE A 148 2.03 3.43 6.01
CA PHE A 148 3.31 3.50 6.73
C PHE A 148 3.09 3.56 8.25
N VAL A 149 2.10 4.35 8.70
CA VAL A 149 1.70 4.43 10.11
C VAL A 149 1.16 3.08 10.61
N ASP A 150 0.33 2.41 9.82
CA ASP A 150 -0.22 1.09 10.18
C ASP A 150 0.89 0.03 10.33
N ILE A 151 1.88 0.02 9.42
CA ILE A 151 3.06 -0.85 9.51
C ILE A 151 3.84 -0.56 10.80
N HIS A 152 4.08 0.73 11.08
CA HIS A 152 4.79 1.13 12.29
C HIS A 152 4.06 0.68 13.55
N ALA A 153 2.75 0.91 13.64
CA ALA A 153 1.95 0.50 14.78
C ALA A 153 1.97 -1.02 14.98
N ALA A 154 1.88 -1.79 13.89
CA ALA A 154 1.96 -3.25 13.94
C ALA A 154 3.35 -3.73 14.38
N CYS A 155 4.42 -3.06 13.97
CA CYS A 155 5.78 -3.31 14.46
C CYS A 155 5.89 -3.06 15.96
N GLN A 156 5.36 -1.94 16.47
CA GLN A 156 5.41 -1.63 17.92
C GLN A 156 4.62 -2.64 18.75
N ALA A 157 3.48 -3.11 18.26
CA ALA A 157 2.75 -4.20 18.89
C ALA A 157 3.59 -5.49 18.93
N ALA A 158 4.30 -5.83 17.84
CA ALA A 158 5.17 -7.00 17.79
C ALA A 158 6.37 -6.89 18.74
N VAL A 159 7.02 -5.72 18.81
CA VAL A 159 8.08 -5.41 19.79
C VAL A 159 7.58 -5.68 21.20
N ARG A 160 6.40 -5.16 21.54
CA ARG A 160 5.81 -5.34 22.87
C ARG A 160 5.54 -6.80 23.21
N LEU A 161 5.06 -7.59 22.25
CA LEU A 161 4.83 -9.03 22.44
C LEU A 161 6.16 -9.79 22.66
N GLU A 162 7.21 -9.45 21.92
CA GLU A 162 8.54 -10.04 22.11
C GLU A 162 9.14 -9.68 23.47
N GLU A 163 8.98 -8.43 23.93
CA GLU A 163 9.43 -8.02 25.26
C GLU A 163 8.73 -8.82 26.38
N ILE A 164 7.43 -9.08 26.24
CA ILE A 164 6.68 -9.88 27.23
C ILE A 164 7.20 -11.33 27.23
N ALA A 165 7.45 -11.91 26.04
CA ALA A 165 7.88 -13.30 25.93
C ALA A 165 9.36 -13.53 26.29
N LEU A 166 10.25 -12.57 25.96
CA LEU A 166 11.70 -12.74 25.97
C LEU A 166 12.44 -11.74 26.88
N GLY A 167 11.74 -10.77 27.47
CA GLY A 167 12.30 -9.71 28.33
C GLY A 167 13.03 -8.58 27.59
N LYS A 168 13.29 -8.73 26.29
CA LYS A 168 13.87 -7.71 25.42
C LYS A 168 13.46 -7.92 23.96
N SER A 169 13.42 -6.86 23.17
CA SER A 169 13.30 -6.92 21.72
C SER A 169 14.35 -6.02 21.05
N ILE A 170 14.87 -6.49 19.92
CA ILE A 170 15.74 -5.70 19.02
C ILE A 170 15.07 -5.44 17.67
N LEU A 171 13.76 -5.72 17.58
CA LEU A 171 13.00 -5.66 16.34
C LEU A 171 12.85 -4.20 15.88
N SER A 172 13.40 -3.88 14.71
CA SER A 172 13.18 -2.59 14.06
C SER A 172 12.06 -2.65 13.03
N ASN A 173 11.60 -1.48 12.56
CA ASN A 173 10.66 -1.41 11.44
C ASN A 173 11.19 -2.08 10.16
N VAL A 174 12.51 -2.01 9.92
CA VAL A 174 13.13 -2.67 8.77
C VAL A 174 13.01 -4.19 8.90
N ASP A 175 13.36 -4.72 10.07
CA ASP A 175 13.27 -6.16 10.36
C ASP A 175 11.82 -6.65 10.31
N TYR A 176 10.88 -5.85 10.80
CA TYR A 176 9.46 -6.17 10.74
C TYR A 176 8.93 -6.21 9.31
N ILE A 177 9.29 -5.23 8.47
CA ILE A 177 8.92 -5.24 7.05
C ILE A 177 9.57 -6.43 6.33
N ASP A 178 10.80 -6.79 6.66
CA ASP A 178 11.45 -7.99 6.11
C ASP A 178 10.69 -9.28 6.47
N ARG A 179 10.17 -9.39 7.70
CA ARG A 179 9.27 -10.49 8.09
C ARG A 179 7.97 -10.49 7.28
N LEU A 180 7.37 -9.32 7.03
CA LEU A 180 6.16 -9.19 6.21
C LEU A 180 6.41 -9.60 4.75
N ILE A 181 7.55 -9.21 4.17
CA ILE A 181 7.95 -9.62 2.83
C ILE A 181 8.08 -11.13 2.73
N GLU A 182 8.70 -11.78 3.73
CA GLU A 182 8.88 -13.23 3.73
C GLU A 182 7.56 -13.99 3.90
N SER A 183 6.68 -13.52 4.80
CA SER A 183 5.31 -14.03 4.91
C SER A 183 4.56 -13.90 3.59
N GLU A 184 4.66 -12.76 2.91
CA GLU A 184 4.03 -12.53 1.62
C GLU A 184 4.57 -13.48 0.54
N ARG A 185 5.89 -13.73 0.52
CA ARG A 185 6.55 -14.74 -0.35
C ARG A 185 6.08 -16.16 -0.10
N CYS A 186 5.73 -16.49 1.13
CA CYS A 186 5.17 -17.81 1.48
C CYS A 186 3.67 -17.93 1.15
N SER A 187 2.97 -16.81 0.96
CA SER A 187 1.54 -16.81 0.67
C SER A 187 1.21 -17.10 -0.82
N ASN A 188 -0.02 -17.53 -1.10
CA ASN A 188 -0.57 -17.68 -2.46
C ASN A 188 -1.66 -16.65 -2.76
N ARG A 189 -1.81 -15.62 -1.92
CA ARG A 189 -2.91 -14.66 -2.09
C ARG A 189 -2.70 -13.88 -3.39
N PRO A 190 -3.79 -13.45 -4.03
CA PRO A 190 -3.71 -12.70 -5.27
C PRO A 190 -2.89 -11.41 -5.10
N ASN A 191 -2.43 -10.86 -6.22
CA ASN A 191 -1.67 -9.60 -6.27
C ASN A 191 -0.34 -9.60 -5.47
N LYS A 192 0.16 -10.78 -5.07
CA LYS A 192 1.38 -10.98 -4.28
C LYS A 192 2.60 -10.19 -4.79
N ALA A 193 2.87 -10.23 -6.09
CA ALA A 193 4.04 -9.58 -6.68
C ALA A 193 4.03 -8.05 -6.45
N ASN A 194 2.87 -7.41 -6.62
CA ASN A 194 2.72 -5.99 -6.35
C ASN A 194 2.81 -5.67 -4.86
N ARG A 195 2.24 -6.50 -3.98
CA ARG A 195 2.36 -6.31 -2.53
C ARG A 195 3.82 -6.44 -2.05
N ILE A 196 4.59 -7.36 -2.60
CA ILE A 196 6.05 -7.45 -2.34
C ILE A 196 6.76 -6.17 -2.78
N LYS A 197 6.49 -5.68 -3.99
CA LYS A 197 7.08 -4.43 -4.50
C LYS A 197 6.72 -3.23 -3.61
N GLN A 198 5.47 -3.15 -3.16
CA GLN A 198 5.04 -2.13 -2.21
C GLN A 198 5.81 -2.27 -0.90
N PHE A 199 5.84 -3.43 -0.27
CA PHE A 199 6.63 -3.65 0.96
C PHE A 199 8.10 -3.25 0.80
N GLN A 200 8.73 -3.55 -0.33
CA GLN A 200 10.11 -3.11 -0.63
C GLN A 200 10.25 -1.58 -0.61
N HIS A 201 9.30 -0.86 -1.20
CA HIS A 201 9.29 0.60 -1.15
C HIS A 201 9.13 1.14 0.28
N PHE A 202 8.23 0.56 1.08
CA PHE A 202 8.08 0.92 2.50
C PHE A 202 9.32 0.59 3.33
N ARG A 203 10.03 -0.50 2.98
CA ARG A 203 11.31 -0.89 3.58
C ARG A 203 12.40 0.15 3.31
N GLU A 204 12.55 0.59 2.05
CA GLU A 204 13.49 1.65 1.66
C GLU A 204 13.22 2.93 2.47
N ARG A 205 11.94 3.32 2.60
CA ARG A 205 11.55 4.45 3.44
C ARG A 205 11.93 4.26 4.90
N ALA A 206 11.72 3.07 5.47
CA ALA A 206 12.11 2.78 6.85
C ALA A 206 13.63 2.85 7.07
N VAL A 207 14.42 2.37 6.10
CA VAL A 207 15.89 2.50 6.11
C VAL A 207 16.29 3.97 6.10
N LEU A 208 15.73 4.77 5.20
CA LEU A 208 16.02 6.20 5.10
C LEU A 208 15.67 6.97 6.38
N LEU A 209 14.54 6.62 7.03
CA LEU A 209 14.14 7.26 8.29
C LEU A 209 15.09 6.90 9.44
N ARG A 210 15.53 5.64 9.51
CA ARG A 210 16.56 5.22 10.47
C ARG A 210 17.87 5.98 10.22
N ASP A 211 18.30 6.08 8.97
CA ASP A 211 19.56 6.72 8.62
C ASP A 211 19.48 8.25 8.80
N ALA A 212 18.29 8.85 8.64
CA ALA A 212 18.03 10.27 8.90
C ALA A 212 18.19 10.66 10.38
N GLN A 213 18.02 9.71 11.32
CA GLN A 213 18.35 9.93 12.74
C GLN A 213 19.85 10.23 12.93
N SER A 214 20.70 9.74 12.03
CA SER A 214 22.15 9.99 12.03
C SER A 214 22.58 11.09 11.04
N ASN A 215 21.79 11.36 10.00
CA ASN A 215 22.04 12.42 9.02
C ASN A 215 20.73 13.07 8.51
N PRO A 216 20.33 14.23 9.05
CA PRO A 216 19.07 14.91 8.71
C PRO A 216 18.91 15.30 7.23
N ASN A 217 19.98 15.30 6.44
CA ASN A 217 19.93 15.60 5.00
C ASN A 217 19.45 14.41 4.15
N SER A 218 19.19 13.23 4.73
CA SER A 218 18.74 12.02 4.01
C SER A 218 17.26 12.02 3.59
N LEU A 219 16.47 13.03 3.97
CA LEU A 219 15.00 13.04 3.82
C LEU A 219 14.48 13.41 2.42
N THR A 220 15.35 13.70 1.45
CA THR A 220 14.94 14.17 0.11
C THR A 220 14.74 13.06 -0.93
N GLY A 221 14.64 11.79 -0.55
CA GLY A 221 14.67 10.70 -1.54
C GLY A 221 13.87 9.47 -1.17
N ASN A 222 12.53 9.54 -1.25
CA ASN A 222 11.71 8.34 -1.38
C ASN A 222 10.45 8.66 -2.19
N ILE A 223 10.67 9.04 -3.45
CA ILE A 223 9.60 9.22 -4.43
C ILE A 223 9.43 7.86 -5.11
N SER A 224 8.21 7.32 -5.11
CA SER A 224 7.93 6.09 -5.85
C SER A 224 7.95 6.36 -7.36
N LYS A 225 8.23 5.33 -8.15
CA LYS A 225 8.12 5.40 -9.63
C LYS A 225 6.75 5.91 -10.09
N TYR A 226 5.69 5.58 -9.35
CA TYR A 226 4.36 6.11 -9.58
C TYR A 226 4.32 7.64 -9.46
N GLU A 227 4.75 8.19 -8.31
CA GLU A 227 4.77 9.64 -8.08
C GLU A 227 5.58 10.39 -9.14
N GLU A 228 6.77 9.89 -9.50
CA GLU A 228 7.61 10.49 -10.56
C GLU A 228 6.88 10.54 -11.91
N THR A 229 6.22 9.44 -12.27
CA THR A 229 5.48 9.32 -13.53
C THR A 229 4.33 10.33 -13.57
N VAL A 230 3.53 10.40 -12.50
CA VAL A 230 2.37 11.30 -12.45
C VAL A 230 2.79 12.76 -12.45
N MET A 231 3.80 13.14 -11.66
CA MET A 231 4.33 14.51 -11.66
C MET A 231 4.88 14.91 -13.03
N THR A 232 5.58 14.00 -13.72
CA THR A 232 6.10 14.24 -15.07
C THR A 232 4.98 14.44 -16.09
N GLU A 233 3.95 13.59 -16.06
CA GLU A 233 2.82 13.69 -16.99
C GLU A 233 1.96 14.93 -16.73
N ILE A 234 1.73 15.29 -15.46
CA ILE A 234 1.06 16.55 -15.09
C ILE A 234 1.80 17.74 -15.70
N LYS A 235 3.13 17.83 -15.49
CA LYS A 235 3.95 18.93 -16.02
C LYS A 235 3.86 19.04 -17.54
N LYS A 236 3.96 17.92 -18.27
CA LYS A 236 3.81 17.90 -19.74
C LYS A 236 2.43 18.36 -20.20
N MET A 237 1.38 18.10 -19.44
CA MET A 237 0.01 18.51 -19.77
C MET A 237 -0.20 20.01 -19.49
N GLU A 238 0.35 20.52 -18.39
CA GLU A 238 0.32 21.95 -18.05
C GLU A 238 1.05 22.79 -19.11
N GLU A 239 2.26 22.37 -19.53
CA GLU A 239 3.02 23.07 -20.59
C GLU A 239 2.26 23.17 -21.92
N LYS A 240 1.46 22.15 -22.27
CA LYS A 240 0.61 22.18 -23.47
C LYS A 240 -0.58 23.11 -23.33
N LEU A 241 -1.18 23.18 -22.15
CA LEU A 241 -2.29 24.09 -21.86
C LEU A 241 -1.85 25.56 -21.92
N ASP A 242 -0.64 25.86 -21.45
CA ASP A 242 -0.05 27.20 -21.50
C ASP A 242 0.37 27.59 -22.92
N GLY A 243 0.86 26.64 -23.72
CA GLY A 243 1.23 26.84 -25.12
C GLY A 243 0.06 27.22 -26.04
N ASP A 244 -1.16 26.79 -25.72
CA ASP A 244 -2.40 27.11 -26.47
C ASP A 244 -2.94 28.54 -26.19
N LEU A 245 -2.35 29.29 -25.24
CA LEU A 245 -2.76 30.65 -24.85
C LEU A 245 -1.90 31.79 -25.45
N GLY A 246 -1.02 31.51 -26.41
CA GLY A 246 -0.01 32.46 -26.87
C GLY A 246 -0.51 33.62 -27.76
N GLN A 247 -0.90 34.76 -27.17
CA GLN A 247 -0.41 36.10 -27.53
C GLN A 247 -0.72 37.14 -26.43
N ASN A 248 0.34 37.82 -25.97
CA ASN A 248 0.48 38.80 -24.87
C ASN A 248 0.76 38.20 -23.48
N VAL A 249 2.02 37.86 -23.23
CA VAL A 249 2.52 37.57 -21.88
C VAL A 249 3.54 38.63 -21.49
N VAL A 250 3.12 39.52 -20.59
CA VAL A 250 4.00 40.24 -19.66
C VAL A 250 4.67 39.18 -18.77
N PRO A 251 5.99 39.20 -18.56
CA PRO A 251 6.68 38.14 -17.84
C PRO A 251 6.13 37.98 -16.41
N PRO A 252 5.92 36.75 -15.91
CA PRO A 252 5.49 36.52 -14.53
C PRO A 252 6.53 37.04 -13.52
N PRO A 253 6.12 37.50 -12.33
CA PRO A 253 7.06 37.88 -11.29
C PRO A 253 7.85 36.64 -10.87
N VAL A 254 9.17 36.81 -10.79
CA VAL A 254 10.11 35.79 -10.32
C VAL A 254 9.73 35.36 -8.91
N ILE A 255 9.08 34.20 -8.78
CA ILE A 255 8.93 33.53 -7.48
C ILE A 255 10.26 32.86 -7.19
N THR A 256 11.03 33.43 -6.28
CA THR A 256 12.23 32.80 -5.75
C THR A 256 11.81 31.60 -4.89
N ASP A 257 12.28 30.41 -5.27
CA ASP A 257 12.16 29.17 -4.51
C ASP A 257 12.70 29.35 -3.09
N ASN A 258 11.82 29.64 -2.14
CA ASN A 258 12.22 29.73 -0.74
C ASN A 258 12.18 28.32 -0.14
N LYS A 259 13.19 27.50 -0.47
CA LYS A 259 13.43 26.13 0.07
C LYS A 259 13.33 26.04 1.61
N LYS A 260 13.44 27.16 2.32
CA LYS A 260 13.21 27.27 3.77
C LYS A 260 11.76 26.95 4.18
N ASP A 261 10.75 27.30 3.37
CA ASP A 261 9.35 27.19 3.80
C ASP A 261 8.83 25.73 3.78
N ASN A 262 9.24 24.95 2.78
CA ASN A 262 8.94 23.50 2.74
C ASN A 262 9.71 22.71 3.80
N ARG A 263 10.97 23.09 4.10
CA ARG A 263 11.73 22.50 5.21
C ARG A 263 11.05 22.74 6.56
N THR A 264 10.45 23.92 6.73
CA THR A 264 9.77 24.30 7.96
C THR A 264 8.43 23.56 8.14
N LYS A 265 7.69 23.29 7.06
CA LYS A 265 6.45 22.51 7.11
C LYS A 265 6.69 21.02 7.39
N ILE A 266 7.73 20.44 6.81
CA ILE A 266 8.13 19.05 7.06
C ILE A 266 8.69 18.89 8.47
N GLN A 267 9.49 19.85 8.96
CA GLN A 267 9.98 19.83 10.34
C GLN A 267 8.83 19.92 11.35
N LYS A 268 7.82 20.79 11.10
CA LYS A 268 6.62 20.87 11.95
C LYS A 268 5.81 19.57 11.97
N ALA A 269 5.72 18.85 10.85
CA ALA A 269 5.07 17.54 10.81
C ALA A 269 5.87 16.47 11.57
N PHE A 270 7.21 16.55 11.54
CA PHE A 270 8.10 15.67 12.30
C PHE A 270 8.01 15.96 13.81
N ASP A 271 8.02 17.23 14.22
CA ASP A 271 7.90 17.65 15.63
C ASP A 271 6.51 17.29 16.20
N TYR A 272 5.45 17.35 15.38
CA TYR A 272 4.10 16.90 15.74
C TYR A 272 4.02 15.38 15.97
N LEU A 273 4.79 14.59 15.22
CA LEU A 273 4.86 13.13 15.41
C LEU A 273 5.69 12.75 16.64
N GLN A 274 6.71 13.55 17.01
CA GLN A 274 7.49 13.33 18.23
C GLN A 274 6.74 13.69 19.52
N THR A 275 5.78 14.62 19.47
CA THR A 275 4.99 15.06 20.63
C THR A 275 3.76 14.19 20.92
N LYS A 276 3.53 13.16 20.11
CA LYS A 276 2.44 12.18 20.25
C LYS A 276 2.92 10.75 20.53
N LEU A 277 4.23 10.56 20.72
CA LEU A 277 4.86 9.41 21.38
C LEU A 277 4.91 9.65 22.89
#